data_AF-A0A354P0C1-F1
#
_entry.id   AF-A0A354P0C1-F1
#
_cell.length_a   1.000
_cell.length_b   1.000
_cell.length_c   1.000
_cell.angle_alpha   90.00
_cell.angle_beta   90.00
_cell.angle_gamma   90.00
#
_symmetry.space_group_name_H-M   'P 1'
#
loop_
_entity.id
_entity.type
_entity.pdbx_description
1 polymer ?
#
loop_
_entity_poly.entity_id
_entity_poly.type
_entity_poly.pdbx_seq_one_letter_code
_entity_poly.pdbx_strand_id
1 'polypeptide(L)'
;VSPIIGGAAIKGPAAKLMAEFGVEPSCVDVAKQYIGLCDAFVIDNIDADRANEIDSLGMDVLVCNTIMTSKEDKMALARKVLDFALR
;
A
#
# COMPACT_ATOMS: atom_id res chain seq x y z
N VAL A 1 -1.78 -4.56 -0.64
CA VAL A 1 -1.55 -3.43 -1.58
C VAL A 1 -2.31 -2.23 -1.08
N SER A 2 -1.62 -1.12 -0.79
CA SER A 2 -2.22 0.10 -0.26
C SER A 2 -3.17 0.74 -1.29
N PRO A 3 -4.36 1.21 -0.88
CA PRO A 3 -5.22 2.06 -1.71
C PRO A 3 -4.87 3.55 -1.60
N ILE A 4 -3.96 3.91 -0.68
CA ILE A 4 -3.50 5.28 -0.41
C ILE A 4 -2.08 5.45 -0.96
N ILE A 5 -1.87 6.54 -1.68
CA ILE A 5 -0.60 6.95 -2.27
C ILE A 5 -0.37 8.43 -1.95
N GLY A 6 0.74 8.78 -1.31
CA GLY A 6 1.12 10.18 -1.04
C GLY A 6 0.07 10.99 -0.29
N GLY A 7 -0.65 10.35 0.64
CA GLY A 7 -1.72 11.03 1.41
C GLY A 7 -3.12 10.97 0.78
N ALA A 8 -3.27 10.40 -0.42
CA ALA A 8 -4.52 10.43 -1.17
C ALA A 8 -4.96 9.04 -1.64
N ALA A 9 -6.28 8.83 -1.72
CA ALA A 9 -6.82 7.64 -2.37
C ALA A 9 -6.80 7.80 -3.89
N ILE A 10 -6.30 6.79 -4.62
CA ILE A 10 -6.29 6.84 -6.09
C ILE A 10 -7.69 6.89 -6.67
N LYS A 11 -8.62 6.11 -6.10
CA LYS A 11 -10.04 6.14 -6.44
C LYS A 11 -10.89 5.89 -5.19
N GLY A 12 -12.06 6.50 -5.18
CA GLY A 12 -13.07 6.29 -4.14
C GLY A 12 -12.83 7.08 -2.86
N PRO A 13 -13.71 6.92 -1.85
CA PRO A 13 -13.78 7.80 -0.70
C PRO A 13 -12.82 7.41 0.44
N ALA A 14 -11.91 6.45 0.24
CA ALA A 14 -11.12 5.85 1.34
C ALA A 14 -10.35 6.90 2.17
N ALA A 15 -9.60 7.78 1.51
CA ALA A 15 -8.86 8.85 2.21
C ALA A 15 -9.78 9.81 2.96
N LYS A 16 -10.93 10.16 2.35
CA LYS A 16 -11.93 11.02 2.98
C LYS A 16 -12.51 10.36 4.23
N LEU A 17 -12.90 9.09 4.15
CA LEU A 17 -13.44 8.34 5.28
C LEU A 17 -12.41 8.23 6.41
N MET A 18 -11.15 7.90 6.10
CA MET A 18 -10.08 7.88 7.10
C MET A 18 -9.97 9.22 7.84
N ALA A 19 -9.93 10.33 7.09
CA ALA A 19 -9.88 11.67 7.68
C ALA A 19 -11.12 11.99 8.54
N GLU A 20 -12.32 11.60 8.10
CA GLU A 20 -13.57 11.77 8.87
C GLU A 20 -13.57 10.94 10.17
N PHE A 21 -12.86 9.81 10.21
CA PHE A 21 -12.63 9.02 11.42
C PHE A 21 -11.41 9.48 12.23
N GLY A 22 -10.79 10.62 11.88
CA GLY A 22 -9.64 11.17 12.60
C GLY A 22 -8.33 10.42 12.36
N VAL A 23 -8.25 9.61 11.32
CA VAL A 23 -7.05 8.87 10.92
C VAL A 23 -6.39 9.61 9.76
N GLU A 24 -5.10 9.88 9.87
CA GLU A 24 -4.34 10.46 8.77
C GLU A 24 -4.33 9.48 7.57
N PRO A 25 -4.75 9.90 6.36
CA PRO A 25 -4.76 9.00 5.22
C PRO A 25 -3.34 8.67 4.77
N SER A 26 -2.73 7.60 5.28
CA SER A 26 -1.39 7.17 4.86
C SER A 26 -1.34 5.67 4.60
N CYS A 27 -0.39 5.22 3.77
CA CYS A 27 -0.15 3.80 3.55
C CYS A 27 0.24 3.08 4.86
N VAL A 28 0.90 3.78 5.80
CA VAL A 28 1.26 3.28 7.12
C VAL A 28 0.02 3.06 7.99
N ASP A 29 -0.92 4.01 8.01
CA ASP A 29 -2.15 3.86 8.80
C ASP A 29 -3.08 2.80 8.24
N VAL A 30 -3.08 2.59 6.92
CA VAL A 30 -3.71 1.41 6.33
C VAL A 30 -3.01 0.14 6.80
N ALA A 31 -1.67 0.07 6.75
CA ALA A 31 -0.93 -1.11 7.19
C ALA A 31 -1.22 -1.46 8.67
N LYS A 32 -1.34 -0.48 9.55
CA LYS A 32 -1.71 -0.69 10.96
C LYS A 32 -3.02 -1.49 11.14
N GLN A 33 -3.98 -1.35 10.21
CA GLN A 33 -5.24 -2.11 10.26
C GLN A 33 -5.08 -3.60 9.96
N TYR A 34 -3.93 -4.01 9.42
CA TYR A 34 -3.64 -5.39 9.01
C TYR A 34 -2.55 -6.06 9.86
N ILE A 35 -2.13 -5.45 10.97
CA ILE A 35 -1.16 -6.05 11.89
C ILE A 35 -1.67 -7.40 12.38
N GLY A 36 -0.83 -8.44 12.26
CA GLY A 36 -1.17 -9.81 12.62
C GLY A 36 -2.10 -10.53 11.63
N LEU A 37 -2.46 -9.88 10.51
CA LEU A 37 -3.29 -10.47 9.45
C LEU A 37 -2.55 -10.59 8.12
N CYS A 38 -1.66 -9.65 7.80
CA CYS A 38 -0.87 -9.68 6.57
C CYS A 38 0.61 -9.85 6.87
N ASP A 39 1.26 -10.77 6.16
CA ASP A 39 2.72 -10.96 6.22
C ASP A 39 3.48 -9.93 5.36
N ALA A 40 2.83 -9.45 4.30
CA ALA A 40 3.42 -8.56 3.32
C ALA A 40 2.50 -7.38 2.98
N PHE A 41 3.09 -6.21 2.76
CA PHE A 41 2.39 -5.00 2.38
C PHE A 41 3.06 -4.34 1.15
N VAL A 42 2.24 -3.76 0.27
CA VAL A 42 2.72 -3.22 -1.01
C VAL A 42 2.34 -1.75 -1.09
N ILE A 43 3.33 -0.88 -1.33
CA ILE A 43 3.17 0.57 -1.39
C ILE A 43 3.73 1.14 -2.69
N ASP A 44 3.32 2.36 -3.02
CA ASP A 44 3.78 3.04 -4.21
C ASP A 44 5.21 3.58 -4.06
N ASN A 45 5.89 3.86 -5.18
CA ASN A 45 7.19 4.53 -5.18
C ASN A 45 7.12 5.92 -4.51
N ILE A 46 5.97 6.59 -4.57
CA ILE A 46 5.76 7.89 -3.90
C ILE A 46 5.92 7.78 -2.38
N ASP A 47 5.58 6.63 -1.79
CA ASP A 47 5.65 6.40 -0.33
C ASP A 47 6.89 5.57 0.06
N ALA A 48 7.92 5.49 -0.79
CA ALA A 48 9.10 4.67 -0.55
C ALA A 48 9.82 5.02 0.76
N ASP A 49 9.77 6.28 1.19
CA ASP A 49 10.31 6.78 2.45
C ASP A 49 9.58 6.22 3.69
N ARG A 50 8.34 5.76 3.52
CA ARG A 50 7.52 5.15 4.58
C ARG A 50 7.76 3.63 4.74
N ALA A 51 8.55 3.01 3.86
CA ALA A 51 8.72 1.56 3.87
C ALA A 51 9.25 1.03 5.21
N ASN A 52 10.24 1.68 5.81
CA ASN A 52 10.83 1.26 7.09
C ASN A 52 9.82 1.32 8.25
N GLU A 53 8.86 2.25 8.21
CA GLU A 53 7.81 2.33 9.23
C GLU A 53 6.89 1.12 9.16
N ILE A 54 6.54 0.67 7.95
CA ILE A 54 5.68 -0.51 7.74
C ILE A 54 6.44 -1.79 8.06
N ASP A 55 7.71 -1.87 7.69
CA ASP A 55 8.60 -2.99 8.06
C ASP A 55 8.68 -3.16 9.59
N SER A 56 8.77 -2.05 10.31
CA SER A 56 8.75 -2.01 11.78
C SER A 56 7.43 -2.49 12.40
N LEU A 57 6.34 -2.60 11.62
CA LEU A 57 5.08 -3.22 12.05
C LEU A 57 5.09 -4.75 11.93
N GLY A 58 6.19 -5.33 11.44
CA GLY A 58 6.35 -6.78 11.24
C GLY A 58 5.82 -7.28 9.90
N MET A 59 5.72 -6.41 8.89
CA MET A 59 5.30 -6.78 7.54
C MET A 59 6.44 -6.60 6.56
N ASP A 60 6.64 -7.56 5.67
CA ASP A 60 7.55 -7.39 4.56
C ASP A 60 7.01 -6.36 3.56
N VAL A 61 7.86 -5.42 3.12
CA VAL A 61 7.41 -4.30 2.28
C VAL A 61 7.91 -4.41 0.84
N LEU A 62 6.98 -4.38 -0.11
CA LEU A 62 7.27 -4.22 -1.54
C LEU A 62 6.95 -2.78 -1.99
N VAL A 63 7.97 -2.06 -2.44
CA VAL A 63 7.82 -0.74 -3.08
C VAL A 63 7.80 -0.91 -4.59
N CYS A 64 6.71 -0.50 -5.26
CA CYS A 64 6.61 -0.56 -6.72
C CYS A 64 5.56 0.41 -7.26
N ASN A 65 5.42 0.54 -8.60
CA ASN A 65 4.30 1.29 -9.17
C ASN A 65 2.97 0.55 -8.89
N THR A 66 2.04 1.22 -8.21
CA THR A 66 0.71 0.68 -7.87
C THR A 66 -0.43 1.37 -8.63
N ILE A 67 -0.14 2.44 -9.38
CA ILE A 67 -1.11 3.10 -10.25
C ILE A 67 -1.32 2.25 -11.51
N MET A 68 -2.58 1.85 -11.73
CA MET A 68 -2.98 0.95 -12.82
C MET A 68 -3.89 1.67 -13.83
N THR A 69 -3.29 2.28 -14.85
CA THR A 69 -4.02 2.99 -15.92
C THR A 69 -4.32 2.12 -17.13
N SER A 70 -3.54 1.07 -17.34
CA SER A 70 -3.65 0.12 -18.45
C SER A 70 -3.83 -1.33 -17.96
N LYS A 71 -4.07 -2.26 -18.89
CA LYS A 71 -4.09 -3.70 -18.56
C LYS A 71 -2.67 -4.19 -18.25
N GLU A 72 -1.69 -3.63 -18.93
CA GLU A 72 -0.27 -3.89 -18.79
C GLU A 72 0.20 -3.51 -17.38
N ASP A 73 -0.22 -2.36 -16.86
CA ASP A 73 0.08 -1.94 -15.48
C ASP A 73 -0.46 -2.94 -14.46
N LYS A 74 -1.71 -3.41 -14.65
CA LYS A 74 -2.35 -4.40 -13.77
C LYS A 74 -1.58 -5.72 -13.76
N MET A 75 -1.20 -6.21 -14.95
CA MET A 75 -0.44 -7.45 -15.09
C MET A 75 0.97 -7.32 -14.50
N ALA A 76 1.62 -6.16 -14.67
CA ALA A 76 2.95 -5.89 -14.11
C ALA A 76 2.91 -5.86 -12.58
N LEU A 77 1.94 -5.17 -11.99
CA LEU A 77 1.76 -5.15 -10.53
C LEU A 77 1.43 -6.55 -10.00
N ALA A 78 0.48 -7.27 -10.62
CA ALA A 78 0.12 -8.61 -10.20
C ALA A 78 1.31 -9.57 -10.19
N ARG A 79 2.16 -9.52 -11.23
CA ARG A 79 3.38 -10.34 -11.29
C ARG A 79 4.35 -9.99 -10.17
N LYS A 80 4.63 -8.70 -9.94
CA LYS A 80 5.50 -8.28 -8.83
C LYS A 80 5.00 -8.74 -7.46
N VAL A 81 3.69 -8.66 -7.22
CA VAL A 81 3.08 -9.12 -5.97
C VAL A 81 3.23 -10.63 -5.79
N LEU A 82 2.98 -11.40 -6.86
CA LEU A 82 3.16 -12.86 -6.82
C LEU A 82 4.62 -13.24 -6.60
N ASP A 83 5.54 -12.65 -7.36
CA ASP A 83 6.99 -12.92 -7.22
C ASP A 83 7.48 -12.57 -5.81
N PHE A 84 6.98 -11.48 -5.22
CA PHE A 84 7.33 -11.08 -3.86
C PHE A 84 6.75 -12.00 -2.78
N ALA A 85 5.56 -12.56 -3.00
CA ALA A 85 4.92 -13.45 -2.04
C ALA A 85 5.45 -14.90 -2.10
N LEU A 86 6.08 -15.29 -3.21
CA LEU A 86 6.60 -16.64 -3.45
C LEU A 86 8.09 -16.81 -3.11
N ARG A 87 8.73 -15.78 -2.57
CA ARG A 87 10.16 -15.78 -2.22
C ARG A 87 10.47 -16.53 -0.94
#